data_AF-A0A0C4YB55-F1
#
_entry.id   AF-A0A0C4YB55-F1
#
_cell.length_a   1.000
_cell.length_b   1.000
_cell.length_c   1.000
_cell.angle_alpha   90.00
_cell.angle_beta   90.00
_cell.angle_gamma   90.00
#
_symmetry.space_group_name_H-M   'P 1'
#
loop_
_entity.id
_entity.type
_entity.pdbx_description
1 polymer ?
#
loop_
_entity_poly.entity_id
_entity_poly.type
_entity_poly.pdbx_seq_one_letter_code
_entity_poly.pdbx_strand_id
1 'polypeptide(L)' 'MNNRLSNQDKRIHHEVKEGEMSRGQAAKLHGEDHQIRQEERAMASQNGGHITRTEQQALNQQENTVSRQIGH' A
#
# COMPACT_ATOMS: atom_id res chain seq x y z
N MET A 1 3.69 6.30 -7.49
CA MET A 1 3.04 5.62 -6.35
C MET A 1 3.57 6.01 -4.97
N ASN A 2 4.84 6.43 -4.81
CA ASN A 2 5.45 6.69 -3.48
C ASN A 2 4.62 7.54 -2.48
N ASN A 3 3.83 8.51 -2.96
CA ASN A 3 3.01 9.35 -2.09
C ASN A 3 1.88 8.57 -1.41
N ARG A 4 1.33 7.53 -2.06
CA ARG A 4 0.17 6.81 -1.52
C ARG A 4 0.56 5.86 -0.40
N LEU A 5 1.59 5.03 -0.62
CA LEU A 5 2.18 4.18 0.42
C LEU A 5 2.60 5.01 1.64
N SER A 6 3.21 6.18 1.45
CA SER A 6 3.57 7.07 2.56
C SER A 6 2.35 7.60 3.32
N ASN A 7 1.25 7.91 2.63
CA ASN A 7 0.02 8.34 3.28
C ASN A 7 -0.66 7.20 4.04
N GLN A 8 -0.64 5.97 3.51
CA GLN A 8 -1.15 4.79 4.20
C GLN A 8 -0.34 4.49 5.47
N ASP A 9 0.98 4.52 5.39
CA ASP A 9 1.88 4.34 6.54
C ASP A 9 1.58 5.34 7.67
N LYS A 10 1.40 6.62 7.32
CA LYS A 10 1.03 7.66 8.28
C LYS A 10 -0.32 7.40 8.94
N ARG A 11 -1.32 6.98 8.17
CA ARG A 11 -2.65 6.65 8.70
C ARG A 11 -2.59 5.43 9.60
N ILE A 12 -1.91 4.36 9.21
CA ILE A 12 -1.70 3.17 10.06
C ILE A 12 -1.08 3.58 11.40
N HIS A 13 -0.02 4.40 11.38
CA HIS A 13 0.59 4.91 12.61
C HIS A 13 -0.37 5.77 13.45
N HIS A 14 -1.22 6.57 12.81
CA HIS A 14 -2.23 7.37 13.50
C HIS A 14 -3.27 6.48 14.19
N GLU A 15 -3.88 5.54 13.48
CA GLU A 15 -4.89 4.60 14.03
C GLU A 15 -4.32 3.78 15.20
N VAL A 16 -3.06 3.34 15.10
CA VAL A 16 -2.37 2.63 16.20
C VAL A 16 -2.16 3.53 17.40
N LYS A 17 -1.83 4.80 17.18
CA LYS A 17 -1.58 5.77 18.25
C LYS A 17 -2.87 6.13 18.98
N GLU A 18 -3.96 6.32 18.26
CA GLU A 18 -5.28 6.62 18.84
C GLU A 18 -5.93 5.38 19.49
N GLY A 19 -5.42 4.19 19.21
CA GLY A 19 -5.90 2.92 19.79
C GLY A 19 -7.02 2.26 18.99
N GLU A 20 -7.40 2.85 17.85
CA GLU A 20 -8.39 2.33 16.90
C GLU A 20 -7.87 1.13 16.11
N MET A 21 -6.54 0.90 16.11
CA MET A 21 -5.91 -0.24 15.44
C MET A 21 -4.89 -0.94 16.33
N SER A 22 -4.96 -2.27 16.39
CA SER A 22 -3.94 -3.07 17.07
C SER A 22 -2.64 -3.12 16.28
N ARG A 23 -1.51 -3.31 16.98
CA ARG A 23 -0.19 -3.51 16.34
C ARG A 23 -0.17 -4.69 15.35
N GLY A 24 -0.95 -5.74 15.62
CA GLY A 24 -1.08 -6.89 14.72
C GLY A 24 -1.78 -6.53 13.40
N GLN A 25 -2.86 -5.75 13.48
CA GLN A 25 -3.53 -5.22 12.28
C GLN A 25 -2.61 -4.30 11.49
N ALA A 26 -1.88 -3.41 12.16
CA ALA A 26 -0.90 -2.54 11.52
C ALA A 26 0.20 -3.33 10.79
N ALA A 27 0.74 -4.37 11.43
CA ALA A 27 1.74 -5.24 10.80
C ALA A 27 1.21 -5.95 9.55
N LYS A 28 -0.06 -6.39 9.57
CA LYS A 28 -0.73 -6.97 8.39
C LYS A 28 -0.82 -5.95 7.25
N LEU A 29 -1.25 -4.73 7.54
CA LEU A 29 -1.41 -3.66 6.54
C LEU A 29 -0.06 -3.24 5.94
N HIS A 30 1.00 -3.12 6.76
CA HIS A 30 2.35 -2.88 6.23
C HIS A 30 2.85 -4.04 5.34
N GLY A 31 2.47 -5.28 5.66
CA GLY A 31 2.75 -6.44 4.82
C GLY A 31 2.07 -6.34 3.45
N GLU A 32 0.79 -5.95 3.43
CA GLU A 32 0.02 -5.74 2.19
C GLU A 32 0.63 -4.61 1.34
N ASP A 33 0.95 -3.47 1.95
CA ASP A 33 1.63 -2.35 1.27
C ASP A 33 3.01 -2.75 0.71
N HIS A 34 3.76 -3.56 1.46
CA HIS A 34 5.04 -4.09 0.99
C HIS A 34 4.84 -5.02 -0.21
N GLN A 35 3.81 -5.88 -0.20
CA GLN A 35 3.53 -6.78 -1.32
C GLN A 35 3.23 -5.98 -2.59
N ILE A 36 2.37 -4.96 -2.51
CA ILE A 36 2.03 -4.07 -3.64
C ILE A 36 3.30 -3.42 -4.21
N ARG A 37 4.22 -2.96 -3.34
CA ARG A 37 5.50 -2.38 -3.76
C ARG A 37 6.43 -3.39 -4.43
N GLN A 38 6.36 -4.67 -4.05
CA GLN A 38 7.11 -5.73 -4.75
C GLN A 38 6.52 -6.01 -6.13
N GLU A 39 5.20 -6.03 -6.24
CA GLU A 39 4.50 -6.18 -7.52
C GLU A 39 4.83 -5.01 -8.46
N GLU A 40 4.82 -3.76 -7.97
CA GLU A 40 5.26 -2.58 -8.74
C GLU A 40 6.69 -2.76 -9.27
N ARG A 41 7.63 -3.18 -8.42
CA ARG A 41 9.03 -3.40 -8.83
C ARG A 41 9.16 -4.53 -9.85
N ALA A 42 8.40 -5.61 -9.69
CA ALA A 42 8.41 -6.72 -10.62
C ALA A 42 7.86 -6.31 -11.99
N MET A 43 6.75 -5.57 -12.03
CA MET A 43 6.20 -5.01 -13.27
C MET A 43 7.15 -4.00 -13.91
N ALA A 44 7.74 -3.11 -13.10
CA ALA A 44 8.74 -2.16 -13.57
C ALA A 44 9.94 -2.86 -14.21
N SER A 45 10.44 -3.94 -13.59
CA SER A 45 11.58 -4.70 -14.13
C SER A 45 11.28 -5.34 -15.49
N GLN A 46 10.02 -5.68 -15.77
CA GLN A 46 9.58 -6.26 -17.04
C GLN A 46 9.48 -5.22 -18.15
N ASN A 47 9.18 -3.95 -17.82
CA ASN A 47 9.07 -2.87 -18.81
C ASN A 47 10.21 -1.84 -18.71
N GLY A 48 11.44 -2.29 -18.40
CA GLY A 48 12.64 -1.45 -18.47
C GLY A 48 12.73 -0.33 -17.42
N GLY A 49 12.10 -0.52 -16.25
CA GLY A 49 12.09 0.42 -15.14
C GLY A 49 10.82 1.26 -15.03
N HIS A 50 9.81 1.02 -15.87
CA HIS A 50 8.54 1.74 -15.87
C HIS A 50 7.35 0.78 -15.77
N ILE A 51 6.19 1.27 -15.37
CA ILE A 51 4.95 0.49 -15.39
C ILE A 51 4.00 1.05 -16.44
N THR A 52 3.22 0.18 -17.05
CA THR A 52 2.16 0.54 -18.00
C THR A 52 0.97 1.15 -17.28
N ARG A 53 0.06 1.77 -18.04
CA ARG A 53 -1.19 2.33 -17.49
C ARG A 53 -2.07 1.26 -16.86
N THR A 54 -2.15 0.07 -17.46
CA THR A 54 -2.97 -1.05 -16.97
C THR A 54 -2.41 -1.59 -15.65
N GLU A 55 -1.10 -1.76 -15.57
CA GLU A 55 -0.41 -2.19 -14.34
C GLU A 55 -0.61 -1.16 -13.21
N GLN A 56 -0.46 0.13 -13.54
CA GLN A 56 -0.73 1.20 -12.58
C GLN A 56 -2.18 1.19 -12.08
N GLN A 57 -3.16 0.90 -12.95
CA GLN A 57 -4.56 0.76 -12.56
C GLN A 57 -4.79 -0.44 -11.64
N ALA A 58 -4.17 -1.59 -11.94
CA ALA A 58 -4.26 -2.77 -11.08
C ALA A 58 -3.68 -2.50 -9.69
N LEU A 59 -2.49 -1.91 -9.62
CA LEU A 59 -1.86 -1.51 -8.36
C LEU A 59 -2.72 -0.51 -7.57
N ASN A 60 -3.32 0.48 -8.25
CA ASN A 60 -4.22 1.45 -7.61
C ASN A 60 -5.46 0.77 -7.00
N GLN A 61 -5.99 -0.29 -7.62
CA GLN A 61 -7.13 -1.04 -7.07
C GLN A 61 -6.73 -1.83 -5.83
N GLN A 62 -5.53 -2.42 -5.82
CA GLN A 62 -4.99 -3.10 -4.64
C GLN A 62 -4.77 -2.10 -3.50
N GLU A 63 -4.11 -0.96 -3.76
CA GLU A 63 -3.92 0.08 -2.74
C GLU A 63 -5.25 0.64 -2.23
N ASN A 64 -6.27 0.79 -3.08
CA ASN A 64 -7.61 1.19 -2.62
C ASN A 64 -8.23 0.18 -1.65
N THR A 65 -7.94 -1.11 -1.84
CA THR A 65 -8.42 -2.17 -0.96
C THR A 65 -7.74 -2.09 0.40
N VAL A 66 -6.41 -1.93 0.42
CA VAL A 66 -5.64 -1.72 1.67
C VAL A 66 -6.08 -0.43 2.36
N SER A 67 -6.22 0.66 1.61
CA SER A 67 -6.64 1.97 2.13
C SER A 67 -7.98 1.96 2.83
N ARG A 68 -8.90 1.07 2.45
CA ARG A 68 -10.22 0.88 3.09
C ARG A 68 -10.15 0.04 4.37
N GLN A 69 -9.11 -0.76 4.53
CA GLN A 69 -8.86 -1.50 5.77
C GLN A 69 -8.23 -0.62 6.86
N ILE A 70 -7.51 0.43 6.46
CA ILE A 70 -7.05 1.48 7.35
C ILE A 70 -8.28 2.31 7.76
N GLY A 71 -8.50 2.47 9.06
CA GLY A 71 -9.61 3.24 9.66
C GLY A 71 -9.75 4.67 9.13
N HIS A 72 -10.86 5.33 9.47
CA HIS A 72 -11.25 6.62 8.90
C HIS A 72 -10.42 7.79 9.42
#